data_AF-A0A1V1UV69-F1
#
_entry.id   AF-A0A1V1UV69-F1
#
_cell.length_a   1.000
_cell.length_b   1.000
_cell.length_c   1.000
_cell.angle_alpha   90.00
_cell.angle_beta   90.00
_cell.angle_gamma   90.00
#
_symmetry.space_group_name_H-M   'P 1'
#
loop_
_entity.id
_entity.type
_entity.pdbx_description
1 polymer ?
#
loop_
_entity_poly.entity_id
_entity_poly.type
_entity_poly.pdbx_seq_one_letter_code
_entity_poly.pdbx_strand_id
1 'polypeptide(L)'
;MSVHIGGRMSRRGGVGLGLSLLLGAWTELPKDVAQAVQRSLAEMQEPNDPAAVARLASRTSVSPSGDDWVIDYEKTGDTGWCGSGGCTRELWVAREGWHILAFSEQVQDWRLTPGSPAVLDIDIHGANCDATASDPCLRRFAWNEATGRLEEAFNREGEGYLIGPLFQPVEPEPYPAAVQAEIDRREALCHAAGGQVDGADYPAVTSPDLNGDGRRDWIVGSRYIGCHSPVDEALAMPVLGVTVIVSVDDGWTTALTEQNPNYVVELGLNAPAQFGLRDEALCQNAPACPTRYFAWDATSRTLQDRHETRWSPRRIVNAETWLDCLAAGRAVAREYAGKRGGADLDRSRAVQGGLLQDYAAKYDAVKPRLSSADETDRKLAFARRYDEPQELEAARWRNDLCVTLL
;
A
#
# COMPACT_ATOMS: atom_id res chain seq x y z
N MET A 1 -69.89 -10.68 -72.00
CA MET A 1 -69.35 -10.94 -70.64
C MET A 1 -67.84 -10.77 -70.70
N SER A 2 -67.35 -9.89 -69.84
CA SER A 2 -66.08 -9.16 -69.99
C SER A 2 -64.82 -9.99 -69.70
N VAL A 3 -63.79 -9.58 -70.44
CA VAL A 3 -62.36 -9.90 -70.32
C VAL A 3 -61.76 -9.12 -69.14
N HIS A 4 -60.79 -9.67 -68.38
CA HIS A 4 -59.46 -9.05 -68.17
C HIS A 4 -58.49 -9.86 -67.30
N ILE A 5 -57.24 -9.83 -67.78
CA ILE A 5 -55.96 -10.34 -67.28
C ILE A 5 -55.33 -9.28 -66.36
N GLY A 6 -54.52 -9.69 -65.37
CA GLY A 6 -53.36 -8.89 -64.95
C GLY A 6 -52.94 -8.97 -63.48
N GLY A 7 -51.62 -9.11 -63.26
CA GLY A 7 -50.95 -8.40 -62.15
C GLY A 7 -50.07 -9.22 -61.20
N ARG A 8 -48.78 -9.41 -61.54
CA ARG A 8 -47.71 -9.75 -60.58
C ARG A 8 -47.41 -8.55 -59.67
N MET A 9 -47.25 -8.76 -58.37
CA MET A 9 -46.56 -7.84 -57.46
C MET A 9 -45.28 -8.47 -56.91
N SER A 10 -44.15 -7.87 -57.28
CA SER A 10 -42.81 -8.14 -56.77
C SER A 10 -42.61 -7.36 -55.47
N ARG A 11 -42.38 -8.06 -54.34
CA ARG A 11 -41.96 -7.44 -53.07
C ARG A 11 -40.43 -7.28 -53.10
N ARG A 12 -39.96 -6.04 -53.25
CA ARG A 12 -38.57 -5.66 -52.96
C ARG A 12 -38.40 -5.61 -51.44
N GLY A 13 -37.58 -6.51 -50.90
CA GLY A 13 -37.08 -6.43 -49.53
C GLY A 13 -35.98 -5.38 -49.45
N GLY A 14 -36.22 -4.29 -48.73
CA GLY A 14 -35.19 -3.34 -48.35
C GLY A 14 -34.49 -3.84 -47.08
N VAL A 15 -33.21 -4.19 -47.21
CA VAL A 15 -32.32 -4.43 -46.07
C VAL A 15 -31.91 -3.06 -45.52
N GLY A 16 -32.58 -2.63 -44.45
CA GLY A 16 -32.18 -1.45 -43.70
C GLY A 16 -30.96 -1.79 -42.84
N LEU A 17 -29.77 -1.34 -43.26
CA LEU A 17 -28.57 -1.27 -42.43
C LEU A 17 -28.83 -0.23 -41.32
N GLY A 18 -29.29 -0.71 -40.16
CA GLY A 18 -29.38 0.08 -38.94
C GLY A 18 -27.98 0.34 -38.40
N LEU A 19 -27.40 1.47 -38.82
CA LEU A 19 -26.19 2.03 -38.22
C LEU A 19 -26.56 2.49 -36.81
N SER A 20 -26.45 1.59 -35.84
CA SER A 20 -26.60 1.94 -34.42
C SER A 20 -25.38 2.76 -34.04
N LEU A 21 -25.53 4.09 -34.05
CA LEU A 21 -24.58 5.03 -33.46
C LEU A 21 -24.49 4.70 -31.98
N LEU A 22 -23.48 3.89 -31.62
CA LEU A 22 -22.97 3.78 -30.26
C LEU A 22 -22.31 5.13 -29.92
N LEU A 23 -23.14 6.15 -29.70
CA LEU A 23 -22.74 7.30 -28.90
C LEU A 23 -22.56 6.74 -27.49
N GLY A 24 -21.36 6.24 -27.21
CA GLY A 24 -20.97 5.84 -25.88
C GLY A 24 -21.28 7.00 -24.96
N ALA A 25 -22.15 6.78 -23.98
CA ALA A 25 -22.36 7.73 -22.92
C ALA A 25 -21.00 7.88 -22.21
N TRP A 26 -20.26 8.92 -22.57
CA TRP A 26 -19.14 9.38 -21.79
C TRP A 26 -19.73 9.68 -20.42
N THR A 27 -19.41 8.83 -19.45
CA THR A 27 -19.86 9.05 -18.08
C THR A 27 -19.06 10.24 -17.58
N GLU A 28 -19.70 11.40 -17.58
CA GLU A 28 -19.11 12.61 -17.01
C GLU A 28 -18.75 12.35 -15.55
N LEU A 29 -17.55 12.78 -15.16
CA LEU A 29 -17.12 12.68 -13.78
C LEU A 29 -18.02 13.54 -12.90
N PRO A 30 -18.34 13.10 -11.68
CA PRO A 30 -18.92 13.94 -10.66
C PRO A 30 -18.14 15.25 -10.52
N LYS A 31 -18.86 16.37 -10.38
CA LYS A 31 -18.27 17.71 -10.43
C LYS A 31 -17.22 17.93 -9.33
N ASP A 32 -17.47 17.40 -8.14
CA ASP A 32 -16.57 17.43 -6.99
C ASP A 32 -15.25 16.71 -7.28
N VAL A 33 -15.31 15.48 -7.81
CA VAL A 33 -14.13 14.70 -8.21
C VAL A 33 -13.39 15.40 -9.35
N ALA A 34 -14.10 15.82 -10.40
CA ALA A 34 -13.48 16.50 -11.54
C ALA A 34 -12.76 17.78 -11.10
N GLN A 35 -13.36 18.59 -10.23
CA GLN A 35 -12.74 19.81 -9.73
C GLN A 35 -11.52 19.55 -8.84
N ALA A 36 -11.53 18.48 -8.02
CA ALA A 36 -10.38 18.10 -7.22
C ALA A 36 -9.20 17.69 -8.11
N VAL A 37 -9.43 16.77 -9.06
CA VAL A 37 -8.39 16.31 -10.00
C VAL A 37 -7.84 17.47 -10.83
N GLN A 38 -8.69 18.40 -11.26
CA GLN A 38 -8.24 19.60 -11.98
C GLN A 38 -7.31 20.48 -11.15
N ARG A 39 -7.54 20.60 -9.84
CA ARG A 39 -6.64 21.34 -8.94
C ARG A 39 -5.29 20.62 -8.82
N SER A 40 -5.29 19.31 -8.56
CA SER A 40 -4.05 18.54 -8.45
C SER A 40 -3.22 18.62 -9.75
N LEU A 41 -3.88 18.52 -10.92
CA LEU A 41 -3.21 18.71 -12.22
C LEU A 41 -2.69 20.15 -12.40
N ALA A 42 -3.45 21.16 -12.00
CA ALA A 42 -3.01 22.56 -12.09
C ALA A 42 -1.77 22.84 -11.23
N GLU A 43 -1.74 22.28 -10.01
CA GLU A 43 -0.63 22.41 -9.07
C GLU A 43 0.66 21.81 -9.64
N MET A 44 0.53 20.70 -10.39
CA MET A 44 1.63 20.06 -11.12
C MET A 44 1.90 20.66 -12.51
N GLN A 45 1.20 21.76 -12.87
CA GLN A 45 1.33 22.43 -14.18
C GLN A 45 0.99 21.53 -15.38
N GLU A 46 0.14 20.53 -15.16
CA GLU A 46 -0.36 19.61 -16.18
C GLU A 46 -1.56 20.16 -16.96
N PRO A 47 -1.84 19.66 -18.17
CA PRO A 47 -3.11 19.89 -18.85
C PRO A 47 -4.28 19.43 -17.98
N ASN A 48 -5.13 20.37 -17.58
CA ASN A 48 -6.24 20.14 -16.65
C ASN A 48 -7.62 20.36 -17.30
N ASP A 49 -7.71 20.28 -18.63
CA ASP A 49 -8.98 20.36 -19.34
C ASP A 49 -9.86 19.13 -19.05
N PRO A 50 -11.21 19.22 -19.21
CA PRO A 50 -12.11 18.12 -18.89
C PRO A 50 -11.80 16.80 -19.62
N ALA A 51 -11.26 16.86 -20.85
CA ALA A 51 -10.90 15.66 -21.59
C ALA A 51 -9.64 15.01 -21.02
N ALA A 52 -8.69 15.79 -20.48
CA ALA A 52 -7.53 15.26 -19.77
C ALA A 52 -7.95 14.51 -18.50
N VAL A 53 -8.78 15.15 -17.66
CA VAL A 53 -9.31 14.57 -16.42
C VAL A 53 -10.05 13.25 -16.68
N ALA A 54 -10.92 13.23 -17.68
CA ALA A 54 -11.69 12.04 -18.03
C ALA A 54 -10.84 10.84 -18.48
N ARG A 55 -9.62 11.07 -19.02
CA ARG A 55 -8.70 9.98 -19.41
C ARG A 55 -8.05 9.29 -18.21
N LEU A 56 -7.85 10.01 -17.11
CA LEU A 56 -7.25 9.47 -15.89
C LEU A 56 -8.23 8.57 -15.14
N ALA A 57 -9.50 8.97 -15.16
CA ALA A 57 -10.55 8.39 -14.34
C ALA A 57 -11.04 7.01 -14.82
N SER A 58 -11.47 6.19 -13.87
CA SER A 58 -12.14 4.90 -14.15
C SER A 58 -13.15 4.61 -13.05
N ARG A 59 -14.35 4.15 -13.44
CA ARG A 59 -15.40 3.75 -12.48
C ARG A 59 -15.00 2.49 -11.74
N THR A 60 -15.40 2.40 -10.47
CA THR A 60 -15.26 1.23 -9.62
C THR A 60 -16.46 1.08 -8.69
N SER A 61 -16.50 0.01 -7.89
CA SER A 61 -17.52 -0.20 -6.86
C SER A 61 -16.86 -0.59 -5.53
N VAL A 62 -16.90 0.35 -4.60
CA VAL A 62 -16.44 0.30 -3.22
C VAL A 62 -17.62 0.53 -2.28
N SER A 63 -18.41 1.56 -2.56
CA SER A 63 -19.67 1.86 -1.88
C SER A 63 -20.85 1.09 -2.49
N PRO A 64 -21.96 0.94 -1.74
CA PRO A 64 -23.19 0.35 -2.26
C PRO A 64 -23.79 1.08 -3.47
N SER A 65 -23.47 2.36 -3.66
CA SER A 65 -23.96 3.14 -4.79
C SER A 65 -23.31 2.73 -6.12
N GLY A 66 -22.08 2.21 -6.06
CA GLY A 66 -21.26 1.88 -7.23
C GLY A 66 -20.87 3.08 -8.10
N ASP A 67 -21.01 4.31 -7.59
CA ASP A 67 -20.56 5.55 -8.25
C ASP A 67 -19.19 5.99 -7.72
N ASP A 68 -18.26 5.05 -7.61
CA ASP A 68 -16.93 5.32 -7.08
C ASP A 68 -15.92 5.45 -8.22
N TRP A 69 -14.85 6.19 -7.99
CA TRP A 69 -13.91 6.58 -9.03
C TRP A 69 -12.47 6.37 -8.60
N VAL A 70 -11.67 5.86 -9.54
CA VAL A 70 -10.21 5.77 -9.42
C VAL A 70 -9.60 6.78 -10.34
N ILE A 71 -8.65 7.57 -9.84
CA ILE A 71 -7.85 8.48 -10.65
C ILE A 71 -6.44 7.91 -10.76
N ASP A 72 -6.02 7.68 -12.00
CA ASP A 72 -4.75 7.09 -12.36
C ASP A 72 -3.84 8.15 -12.96
N TYR A 73 -2.92 8.68 -12.16
CA TYR A 73 -1.97 9.69 -12.63
C TYR A 73 -0.82 9.11 -13.47
N GLU A 74 -0.62 7.78 -13.50
CA GLU A 74 0.35 7.17 -14.42
C GLU A 74 -0.04 7.45 -15.89
N LYS A 75 -1.35 7.53 -16.17
CA LYS A 75 -1.88 7.87 -17.50
C LYS A 75 -1.56 9.29 -17.97
N THR A 76 -1.02 10.16 -17.10
CA THR A 76 -0.49 11.46 -17.53
C THR A 76 0.79 11.27 -18.36
N GLY A 77 1.57 10.23 -18.07
CA GLY A 77 2.92 10.04 -18.62
C GLY A 77 3.97 10.98 -18.06
N ASP A 78 3.62 11.84 -17.09
CA ASP A 78 4.56 12.75 -16.44
C ASP A 78 5.22 12.11 -15.21
N THR A 79 6.54 12.21 -15.15
CA THR A 79 7.34 11.69 -14.03
C THR A 79 7.12 12.42 -12.71
N GLY A 80 6.52 13.62 -12.72
CA GLY A 80 6.17 14.36 -11.50
C GLY A 80 5.14 13.64 -10.63
N TRP A 81 4.33 12.77 -11.22
CA TRP A 81 3.38 11.92 -10.50
C TRP A 81 3.95 10.55 -10.10
N CYS A 82 5.20 10.25 -10.48
CA CYS A 82 5.79 8.92 -10.36
C CYS A 82 7.22 8.97 -9.81
N GLY A 83 7.47 8.26 -8.71
CA GLY A 83 8.79 8.10 -8.10
C GLY A 83 9.25 6.65 -8.05
N SER A 84 10.26 6.36 -7.23
CA SER A 84 10.64 4.97 -6.90
C SER A 84 9.52 4.22 -6.17
N GLY A 85 8.61 4.96 -5.53
CA GLY A 85 7.41 4.43 -4.87
C GLY A 85 6.27 4.10 -5.83
N GLY A 86 6.47 4.22 -7.15
CA GLY A 86 5.42 4.08 -8.16
C GLY A 86 4.72 5.41 -8.43
N CYS A 87 3.47 5.35 -8.89
CA CYS A 87 2.72 6.53 -9.29
C CYS A 87 1.57 6.85 -8.33
N THR A 88 1.22 8.12 -8.21
CA THR A 88 0.07 8.56 -7.40
C THR A 88 -1.23 7.96 -7.94
N ARG A 89 -2.05 7.43 -7.02
CA ARG A 89 -3.40 6.94 -7.28
C ARG A 89 -4.35 7.58 -6.29
N GLU A 90 -5.55 7.91 -6.75
CA GLU A 90 -6.63 8.33 -5.85
C GLU A 90 -7.83 7.39 -5.96
N LEU A 91 -8.52 7.18 -4.82
CA LEU A 91 -9.81 6.52 -4.75
C LEU A 91 -10.84 7.49 -4.16
N TRP A 92 -11.86 7.80 -4.93
CA TRP A 92 -12.99 8.63 -4.55
C TRP A 92 -14.22 7.76 -4.36
N VAL A 93 -14.83 7.81 -3.18
CA VAL A 93 -15.95 6.95 -2.80
C VAL A 93 -17.21 7.77 -2.57
N ALA A 94 -18.30 7.40 -3.24
CA ALA A 94 -19.57 8.10 -3.15
C ALA A 94 -20.25 7.88 -1.78
N ARG A 95 -20.68 8.99 -1.17
CA ARG A 95 -21.31 9.08 0.15
C ARG A 95 -22.31 10.23 0.18
N GLU A 96 -23.53 9.96 0.61
CA GLU A 96 -24.53 11.02 0.90
C GLU A 96 -24.73 12.07 -0.21
N GLY A 97 -24.53 11.68 -1.48
CA GLY A 97 -24.65 12.58 -2.64
C GLY A 97 -23.39 13.36 -3.03
N TRP A 98 -22.24 13.06 -2.43
CA TRP A 98 -20.92 13.63 -2.75
C TRP A 98 -19.83 12.53 -2.69
N HIS A 99 -18.57 12.85 -3.02
CA HIS A 99 -17.46 11.89 -2.97
C HIS A 99 -16.42 12.28 -1.93
N ILE A 100 -16.01 11.31 -1.12
CA ILE A 100 -14.85 11.43 -0.23
C ILE A 100 -13.60 10.89 -0.90
N LEU A 101 -12.47 11.54 -0.66
CA LEU A 101 -11.17 10.97 -0.94
C LEU A 101 -10.88 9.90 0.13
N ALA A 102 -10.76 8.65 -0.30
CA ALA A 102 -10.51 7.50 0.56
C ALA A 102 -9.08 6.96 0.45
N PHE A 103 -8.39 7.30 -0.64
CA PHE A 103 -7.00 6.95 -0.90
C PHE A 103 -6.35 8.04 -1.76
N SER A 104 -5.12 8.44 -1.47
CA SER A 104 -4.33 9.40 -2.27
C SER A 104 -2.83 9.25 -1.99
N GLU A 105 -2.21 8.23 -2.57
CA GLU A 105 -0.82 7.89 -2.26
C GLU A 105 -0.07 7.32 -3.47
N GLN A 106 1.26 7.37 -3.42
CA GLN A 106 2.12 6.70 -4.41
C GLN A 106 2.22 5.21 -4.11
N VAL A 107 1.91 4.39 -5.12
CA VAL A 107 1.95 2.93 -5.02
C VAL A 107 2.67 2.31 -6.21
N GLN A 108 3.46 1.27 -5.94
CA GLN A 108 4.15 0.46 -6.95
C GLN A 108 3.20 -0.54 -7.61
N ASP A 109 2.21 -1.02 -6.87
CA ASP A 109 1.14 -1.87 -7.38
C ASP A 109 -0.16 -1.59 -6.62
N TRP A 110 -1.28 -1.82 -7.27
CA TRP A 110 -2.61 -1.59 -6.72
C TRP A 110 -3.60 -2.62 -7.26
N ARG A 111 -4.45 -3.15 -6.39
CA ARG A 111 -5.55 -4.02 -6.76
C ARG A 111 -6.75 -3.80 -5.86
N LEU A 112 -7.76 -3.15 -6.42
CA LEU A 112 -9.07 -3.03 -5.81
C LEU A 112 -9.94 -4.23 -6.20
N THR A 113 -10.46 -4.92 -5.18
CA THR A 113 -11.42 -6.02 -5.32
C THR A 113 -12.77 -5.56 -4.79
N PRO A 114 -13.76 -5.33 -5.67
CA PRO A 114 -15.12 -4.98 -5.26
C PRO A 114 -15.75 -6.07 -4.39
N GLY A 115 -16.58 -5.68 -3.43
CA GLY A 115 -17.21 -6.61 -2.50
C GLY A 115 -17.93 -5.90 -1.34
N SER A 116 -18.34 -6.68 -0.34
CA SER A 116 -18.85 -6.17 0.93
C SER A 116 -18.16 -6.91 2.08
N PRO A 117 -17.03 -6.39 2.59
CA PRO A 117 -16.40 -5.12 2.21
C PRO A 117 -15.61 -5.21 0.90
N ALA A 118 -15.44 -4.08 0.22
CA ALA A 118 -14.44 -3.95 -0.84
C ALA A 118 -13.04 -3.96 -0.21
N VAL A 119 -12.05 -4.50 -0.93
CA VAL A 119 -10.68 -4.68 -0.43
C VAL A 119 -9.70 -4.03 -1.38
N LEU A 120 -8.82 -3.19 -0.84
CA LEU A 120 -7.70 -2.59 -1.55
C LEU A 120 -6.40 -3.26 -1.11
N ASP A 121 -5.75 -3.97 -2.02
CA ASP A 121 -4.36 -4.41 -1.87
C ASP A 121 -3.44 -3.40 -2.56
N ILE A 122 -2.37 -2.98 -1.90
CA ILE A 122 -1.34 -2.11 -2.49
C ILE A 122 0.05 -2.65 -2.19
N ASP A 123 0.98 -2.31 -3.07
CA ASP A 123 2.41 -2.40 -2.84
C ASP A 123 2.97 -0.97 -2.81
N ILE A 124 3.68 -0.62 -1.73
CA ILE A 124 4.28 0.70 -1.55
C ILE A 124 5.79 0.58 -1.53
N HIS A 125 6.48 1.72 -1.54
CA HIS A 125 7.93 1.73 -1.46
C HIS A 125 8.45 0.93 -0.23
N GLY A 126 9.39 0.01 -0.45
CA GLY A 126 9.89 -0.91 0.58
C GLY A 126 10.47 -0.23 1.83
N ALA A 127 10.95 1.01 1.71
CA ALA A 127 11.41 1.80 2.86
C ALA A 127 10.32 1.99 3.94
N ASN A 128 9.04 2.04 3.55
CA ASN A 128 7.89 2.11 4.46
C ASN A 128 7.67 0.81 5.27
N CYS A 129 8.37 -0.27 4.91
CA CYS A 129 8.33 -1.58 5.56
C CYS A 129 9.64 -1.94 6.26
N ASP A 130 10.58 -1.01 6.39
CA ASP A 130 11.94 -1.35 6.85
C ASP A 130 12.64 -2.36 5.93
N ALA A 131 12.40 -2.23 4.64
CA ALA A 131 13.03 -2.99 3.58
C ALA A 131 13.71 -2.05 2.57
N THR A 132 14.42 -2.60 1.59
CA THR A 132 15.03 -1.79 0.52
C THR A 132 13.95 -1.23 -0.40
N ALA A 133 14.24 -0.16 -1.14
CA ALA A 133 13.30 0.51 -2.03
C ALA A 133 12.51 -0.44 -2.97
N SER A 134 13.17 -1.51 -3.40
CA SER A 134 12.64 -2.48 -4.35
C SER A 134 11.93 -3.68 -3.73
N ASP A 135 12.00 -3.81 -2.41
CA ASP A 135 11.33 -4.90 -1.70
C ASP A 135 9.84 -4.61 -1.56
N PRO A 136 8.96 -5.61 -1.75
CA PRO A 136 7.54 -5.40 -1.67
C PRO A 136 7.12 -5.01 -0.25
N CYS A 137 6.37 -3.91 -0.15
CA CYS A 137 5.74 -3.45 1.08
C CYS A 137 4.22 -3.60 0.99
N LEU A 138 3.78 -4.85 0.88
CA LEU A 138 2.36 -5.15 0.77
C LEU A 138 1.57 -4.63 1.97
N ARG A 139 0.47 -3.92 1.66
CA ARG A 139 -0.57 -3.49 2.59
C ARG A 139 -1.92 -3.89 2.05
N ARG A 140 -2.85 -4.13 2.96
CA ARG A 140 -4.26 -4.33 2.61
C ARG A 140 -5.12 -3.45 3.47
N PHE A 141 -6.15 -2.92 2.84
CA PHE A 141 -7.23 -2.20 3.48
C PHE A 141 -8.57 -2.81 3.12
N ALA A 142 -9.47 -2.87 4.10
CA ALA A 142 -10.87 -3.16 3.88
C ALA A 142 -11.67 -1.87 4.00
N TRP A 143 -12.64 -1.68 3.11
CA TRP A 143 -13.55 -0.56 3.18
C TRP A 143 -14.53 -0.74 4.34
N ASN A 144 -14.56 0.23 5.25
CA ASN A 144 -15.52 0.29 6.34
C ASN A 144 -16.63 1.30 6.02
N GLU A 145 -17.82 0.77 5.79
CA GLU A 145 -18.96 1.58 5.38
C GLU A 145 -19.46 2.49 6.51
N ALA A 146 -19.26 2.14 7.78
CA ALA A 146 -19.67 2.96 8.91
C ALA A 146 -18.75 4.16 9.13
N THR A 147 -17.44 4.00 8.89
CA THR A 147 -16.45 5.05 9.17
C THR A 147 -16.10 5.89 7.94
N GLY A 148 -16.47 5.45 6.73
CA GLY A 148 -16.09 6.20 5.52
C GLY A 148 -14.63 6.02 5.14
N ARG A 149 -13.98 4.95 5.58
CA ARG A 149 -12.52 4.83 5.49
C ARG A 149 -12.07 3.46 5.03
N LEU A 150 -10.88 3.45 4.45
CA LEU A 150 -10.06 2.25 4.28
C LEU A 150 -9.35 1.96 5.60
N GLU A 151 -9.64 0.80 6.19
CA GLU A 151 -9.05 0.34 7.45
C GLU A 151 -8.10 -0.82 7.19
N GLU A 152 -6.97 -0.87 7.90
CA GLU A 152 -5.97 -1.91 7.74
C GLU A 152 -6.58 -3.29 7.96
N ALA A 153 -6.25 -4.21 7.06
CA ALA A 153 -6.70 -5.60 7.13
C ALA A 153 -5.51 -6.54 6.94
N PHE A 154 -5.68 -7.77 7.42
CA PHE A 154 -4.71 -8.84 7.17
C PHE A 154 -4.55 -9.03 5.67
N ASN A 155 -3.31 -8.94 5.18
CA ASN A 155 -3.01 -9.11 3.76
C ASN A 155 -3.40 -10.51 3.25
N ARG A 156 -3.20 -10.78 1.96
CA ARG A 156 -3.52 -12.09 1.35
C ARG A 156 -2.77 -13.28 1.95
N GLU A 157 -1.73 -13.02 2.72
CA GLU A 157 -0.89 -14.02 3.39
C GLU A 157 -1.36 -14.26 4.83
N GLY A 158 -2.39 -13.54 5.27
CA GLY A 158 -2.86 -13.57 6.65
C GLY A 158 -1.95 -12.80 7.60
N GLU A 159 -1.12 -11.88 7.08
CA GLU A 159 -0.24 -11.04 7.90
C GLU A 159 -0.93 -9.73 8.26
N GLY A 160 -0.99 -9.45 9.56
CA GLY A 160 -1.51 -8.21 10.13
C GLY A 160 -0.41 -7.37 10.79
N TYR A 161 0.84 -7.55 10.37
CA TYR A 161 1.99 -6.93 11.01
C TYR A 161 2.40 -5.64 10.28
N LEU A 162 2.23 -4.51 10.96
CA LEU A 162 2.45 -3.18 10.43
C LEU A 162 3.66 -2.53 11.12
N ILE A 163 4.66 -2.14 10.35
CA ILE A 163 5.87 -1.46 10.87
C ILE A 163 5.65 0.05 10.78
N GLY A 164 6.03 0.77 11.83
CA GLY A 164 5.95 2.23 11.90
C GLY A 164 7.00 2.96 11.02
N PRO A 165 6.69 4.15 10.49
CA PRO A 165 5.39 4.83 10.57
C PRO A 165 4.30 4.08 9.81
N LEU A 166 3.07 4.11 10.34
CA LEU A 166 1.94 3.47 9.68
C LEU A 166 1.53 4.28 8.45
N PHE A 167 1.52 3.61 7.29
CA PHE A 167 1.02 4.18 6.05
C PHE A 167 -0.45 4.64 6.21
N GLN A 168 -0.74 5.86 5.80
CA GLN A 168 -2.09 6.43 5.86
C GLN A 168 -2.66 6.51 4.44
N PRO A 169 -3.83 5.90 4.14
CA PRO A 169 -4.45 6.02 2.81
C PRO A 169 -4.72 7.47 2.38
N VAL A 170 -5.04 8.32 3.35
CA VAL A 170 -5.26 9.75 3.17
C VAL A 170 -4.70 10.47 4.39
N GLU A 171 -4.31 11.73 4.20
CA GLU A 171 -3.88 12.57 5.30
C GLU A 171 -4.99 12.69 6.36
N PRO A 172 -4.66 12.49 7.65
CA PRO A 172 -5.63 12.66 8.72
C PRO A 172 -6.03 14.13 8.95
N GLU A 173 -7.29 14.49 8.70
CA GLU A 173 -7.85 15.82 9.05
C GLU A 173 -8.53 15.85 10.43
N PRO A 174 -8.63 17.05 11.05
CA PRO A 174 -7.60 17.64 11.91
C PRO A 174 -7.30 16.78 13.14
N TYR A 175 -6.08 16.90 13.66
CA TYR A 175 -5.67 16.20 14.87
C TYR A 175 -6.58 16.53 16.07
N PRO A 176 -6.99 15.53 16.87
CA PRO A 176 -7.58 15.79 18.15
C PRO A 176 -6.67 16.69 19.00
N ALA A 177 -7.26 17.53 19.86
CA ALA A 177 -6.50 18.51 20.65
C ALA A 177 -5.35 17.88 21.46
N ALA A 178 -5.52 16.65 21.97
CA ALA A 178 -4.47 15.93 22.68
C ALA A 178 -3.30 15.52 21.77
N VAL A 179 -3.59 15.15 20.52
CA VAL A 179 -2.59 14.80 19.51
C VAL A 179 -1.82 16.03 19.08
N GLN A 180 -2.53 17.14 18.79
CA GLN A 180 -1.89 18.42 18.46
C GLN A 180 -1.00 18.91 19.61
N ALA A 181 -1.47 18.86 20.84
CA ALA A 181 -0.69 19.28 22.00
C ALA A 181 0.61 18.47 22.17
N GLU A 182 0.60 17.18 21.83
CA GLU A 182 1.79 16.34 21.85
C GLU A 182 2.76 16.67 20.70
N ILE A 183 2.26 16.98 19.50
CA ILE A 183 3.07 17.48 18.38
C ILE A 183 3.76 18.79 18.78
N ASP A 184 2.99 19.77 19.26
CA ASP A 184 3.49 21.08 19.68
C ASP A 184 4.55 20.94 20.79
N ARG A 185 4.33 20.03 21.75
CA ARG A 185 5.28 19.76 22.85
C ARG A 185 6.61 19.23 22.32
N ARG A 186 6.60 18.35 21.31
CA ARG A 186 7.81 17.77 20.71
C ARG A 186 8.60 18.80 19.92
N GLU A 187 7.90 19.63 19.14
CA GLU A 187 8.51 20.76 18.44
C GLU A 187 9.15 21.75 19.42
N ALA A 188 8.43 22.12 20.48
CA ALA A 188 8.96 23.00 21.52
C ALA A 188 10.21 22.40 22.21
N LEU A 189 10.21 21.10 22.50
CA LEU A 189 11.36 20.40 23.09
C LEU A 189 12.58 20.45 22.16
N CYS A 190 12.37 20.21 20.86
CA CYS A 190 13.44 20.24 19.88
C CYS A 190 14.01 21.65 19.69
N HIS A 191 13.14 22.66 19.55
CA HIS A 191 13.54 24.06 19.44
C HIS A 191 14.27 24.58 20.68
N ALA A 192 13.87 24.16 21.89
CA ALA A 192 14.57 24.51 23.11
C ALA A 192 16.03 23.98 23.15
N ALA A 193 16.31 22.89 22.42
CA ALA A 193 17.65 22.35 22.22
C ALA A 193 18.43 23.00 21.05
N GLY A 194 17.84 24.00 20.39
CA GLY A 194 18.40 24.62 19.18
C GLY A 194 18.21 23.78 17.91
N GLY A 195 17.38 22.74 17.96
CA GLY A 195 17.09 21.86 16.83
C GLY A 195 15.84 22.26 16.05
N GLN A 196 15.57 21.47 15.01
CA GLN A 196 14.36 21.46 14.20
C GLN A 196 13.84 20.02 14.10
N VAL A 197 12.52 19.88 14.12
CA VAL A 197 11.90 18.57 13.87
C VAL A 197 11.92 18.31 12.37
N ASP A 198 12.27 17.09 11.97
CA ASP A 198 12.14 16.68 10.57
C ASP A 198 10.70 16.89 10.12
N GLY A 199 10.50 17.74 9.10
CA GLY A 199 9.19 18.12 8.56
C GLY A 199 8.53 17.01 7.74
N ALA A 200 8.48 15.79 8.29
CA ALA A 200 7.78 14.69 7.65
C ALA A 200 6.30 15.03 7.56
N ASP A 201 5.70 14.70 6.41
CA ASP A 201 4.32 15.00 6.04
C ASP A 201 3.27 14.47 7.06
N TYR A 202 3.66 13.66 8.05
CA TYR A 202 2.77 13.10 9.06
C TYR A 202 3.41 13.05 10.48
N PRO A 203 3.40 14.13 11.27
CA PRO A 203 3.92 14.13 12.64
C PRO A 203 3.16 13.17 13.57
N ALA A 204 1.91 12.84 13.22
CA ALA A 204 1.11 11.80 13.83
C ALA A 204 0.37 10.99 12.77
N VAL A 205 0.18 9.70 13.07
CA VAL A 205 -0.56 8.75 12.21
C VAL A 205 -1.69 8.11 12.99
N THR A 206 -2.79 7.76 12.31
CA THR A 206 -3.83 6.95 12.93
C THR A 206 -3.39 5.49 13.01
N SER A 207 -3.84 4.81 14.06
CA SER A 207 -3.58 3.42 14.34
C SER A 207 -4.89 2.63 14.40
N PRO A 208 -4.91 1.35 14.03
CA PRO A 208 -5.96 0.44 14.45
C PRO A 208 -6.25 0.54 15.95
N ASP A 209 -7.49 0.22 16.35
CA ASP A 209 -7.94 0.25 17.74
C ASP A 209 -7.05 -0.61 18.66
N LEU A 210 -6.36 0.01 19.62
CA LEU A 210 -5.46 -0.64 20.57
C LEU A 210 -6.13 -0.95 21.92
N ASN A 211 -7.31 -0.37 22.20
CA ASN A 211 -7.94 -0.45 23.52
C ASN A 211 -9.31 -1.16 23.53
N GLY A 212 -9.86 -1.46 22.35
CA GLY A 212 -11.10 -2.18 22.16
C GLY A 212 -12.36 -1.32 22.20
N ASP A 213 -12.25 0.00 22.07
CA ASP A 213 -13.41 0.89 22.04
C ASP A 213 -14.03 1.05 20.63
N GLY A 214 -13.45 0.39 19.63
CA GLY A 214 -13.88 0.41 18.24
C GLY A 214 -13.50 1.67 17.48
N ARG A 215 -12.69 2.56 18.07
CA ARG A 215 -12.18 3.78 17.44
C ARG A 215 -10.69 3.61 17.16
N ARG A 216 -10.23 4.34 16.15
CA ARG A 216 -8.81 4.39 15.80
C ARG A 216 -8.04 5.23 16.80
N ASP A 217 -6.85 4.79 17.17
CA ASP A 217 -5.95 5.50 18.05
C ASP A 217 -4.94 6.34 17.27
N TRP A 218 -4.05 7.04 17.96
CA TRP A 218 -3.01 7.86 17.34
C TRP A 218 -1.63 7.49 17.85
N ILE A 219 -0.65 7.55 16.95
CA ILE A 219 0.76 7.43 17.27
C ILE A 219 1.46 8.69 16.78
N VAL A 220 2.03 9.44 17.73
CA VAL A 220 2.82 10.65 17.46
C VAL A 220 4.29 10.27 17.43
N GLY A 221 4.98 10.68 16.36
CA GLY A 221 6.38 10.35 16.12
C GLY A 221 6.61 9.02 15.42
N SER A 222 7.82 8.88 14.89
CA SER A 222 8.32 7.66 14.26
C SER A 222 9.84 7.76 14.16
N ARG A 223 10.48 6.70 13.66
CA ARG A 223 11.93 6.69 13.39
C ARG A 223 12.41 7.72 12.36
N TYR A 224 11.51 8.29 11.56
CA TYR A 224 11.82 9.34 10.58
C TYR A 224 11.53 10.75 11.08
N ILE A 225 10.97 10.88 12.28
CA ILE A 225 10.64 12.17 12.90
C ILE A 225 11.62 12.38 14.05
N GLY A 226 12.80 12.87 13.70
CA GLY A 226 13.86 13.21 14.64
C GLY A 226 13.85 14.67 15.03
N CYS A 227 14.65 15.00 16.06
CA CYS A 227 15.14 16.35 16.25
C CYS A 227 16.55 16.38 15.67
N HIS A 228 16.81 17.28 14.71
CA HIS A 228 18.14 17.48 14.13
C HIS A 228 18.60 18.91 14.36
N SER A 229 19.92 19.10 14.36
CA SER A 229 20.52 20.43 14.45
C SER A 229 20.60 21.03 13.04
N PRO A 230 20.10 22.26 12.82
CA PRO A 230 20.16 22.89 11.50
C PRO A 230 21.57 23.40 11.14
N VAL A 231 22.52 23.37 12.08
CA VAL A 231 23.87 23.93 11.90
C VAL A 231 24.96 22.87 11.87
N ASP A 232 24.75 21.73 12.53
CA ASP A 232 25.74 20.65 12.67
C ASP A 232 25.05 19.37 13.13
N GLU A 233 24.96 18.38 12.25
CA GLU A 233 24.36 17.06 12.51
C GLU A 233 25.07 16.28 13.63
N ALA A 234 26.32 16.65 13.99
CA ALA A 234 27.04 16.02 15.08
C ALA A 234 26.60 16.50 16.48
N LEU A 235 25.83 17.60 16.57
CA LEU A 235 25.31 18.07 17.84
C LEU A 235 24.23 17.13 18.36
N ALA A 236 24.40 16.67 19.60
CA ALA A 236 23.44 15.79 20.25
C ALA A 236 22.09 16.49 20.45
N MET A 237 21.06 15.98 19.78
CA MET A 237 19.68 16.45 19.87
C MET A 237 18.84 15.54 20.78
N PRO A 238 17.75 16.04 21.38
CA PRO A 238 16.83 15.22 22.16
C PRO A 238 16.20 14.12 21.30
N VAL A 239 16.14 12.91 21.82
CA VAL A 239 15.44 11.80 21.17
C VAL A 239 13.93 12.03 21.31
N LEU A 240 13.26 12.26 20.18
CA LEU A 240 11.82 12.36 20.10
C LEU A 240 11.27 10.96 19.81
N GLY A 241 10.95 10.20 20.87
CA GLY A 241 10.48 8.82 20.76
C GLY A 241 9.07 8.68 20.17
N VAL A 242 8.25 7.77 20.68
CA VAL A 242 6.86 7.60 20.25
C VAL A 242 5.90 7.85 21.41
N THR A 243 4.76 8.44 21.09
CA THR A 243 3.66 8.64 22.04
C THR A 243 2.40 8.03 21.45
N VAL A 244 1.79 7.10 22.18
CA VAL A 244 0.49 6.51 21.82
C VAL A 244 -0.60 7.26 22.56
N ILE A 245 -1.58 7.74 21.82
CA ILE A 245 -2.75 8.46 22.35
C ILE A 245 -3.99 7.68 21.94
N VAL A 246 -4.77 7.24 22.91
CA VAL A 246 -5.95 6.41 22.68
C VAL A 246 -7.23 7.15 23.04
N SER A 247 -8.34 6.82 22.41
CA SER A 247 -9.64 7.36 22.79
C SER A 247 -10.10 6.74 24.10
N VAL A 248 -10.62 7.53 25.03
CA VAL A 248 -11.22 7.01 26.27
C VAL A 248 -12.44 7.85 26.58
N ASP A 249 -13.59 7.19 26.74
CA ASP A 249 -14.87 7.86 26.87
C ASP A 249 -15.07 8.78 25.62
N ASP A 250 -15.40 10.06 25.82
CA ASP A 250 -15.51 11.05 24.74
C ASP A 250 -14.18 11.82 24.48
N GLY A 251 -13.09 11.43 25.14
CA GLY A 251 -11.81 12.13 25.13
C GLY A 251 -10.65 11.33 24.54
N TRP A 252 -9.45 11.88 24.70
CA TRP A 252 -8.18 11.29 24.28
C TRP A 252 -7.19 11.36 25.43
N THR A 253 -6.41 10.30 25.63
CA THR A 253 -5.40 10.24 26.69
C THR A 253 -4.12 9.59 26.21
N THR A 254 -2.99 10.03 26.76
CA THR A 254 -1.70 9.40 26.50
C THR A 254 -1.65 8.03 27.18
N ALA A 255 -1.58 6.97 26.37
CA ALA A 255 -1.49 5.60 26.86
C ALA A 255 -0.05 5.13 27.08
N LEU A 256 0.91 5.67 26.32
CA LEU A 256 2.33 5.31 26.36
C LEU A 256 3.19 6.44 25.82
N THR A 257 4.35 6.67 26.44
CA THR A 257 5.44 7.48 25.86
C THR A 257 6.75 6.74 26.07
N GLU A 258 7.45 6.48 24.97
CA GLU A 258 8.66 5.65 24.96
C GLU A 258 9.72 6.31 24.10
N GLN A 259 10.99 6.26 24.51
CA GLN A 259 12.08 6.91 23.77
C GLN A 259 12.46 6.18 22.48
N ASN A 260 12.10 4.90 22.36
CA ASN A 260 12.36 4.11 21.17
C ASN A 260 11.35 4.48 20.07
N PRO A 261 11.82 5.00 18.92
CA PRO A 261 10.92 5.45 17.86
C PRO A 261 10.47 4.31 16.91
N ASN A 262 11.01 3.10 17.08
CA ASN A 262 10.71 1.96 16.23
C ASN A 262 9.60 1.12 16.87
N TYR A 263 8.44 1.12 16.22
CA TYR A 263 7.27 0.43 16.71
C TYR A 263 6.61 -0.40 15.63
N VAL A 264 5.74 -1.30 16.07
CA VAL A 264 4.84 -2.08 15.24
C VAL A 264 3.43 -2.03 15.79
N VAL A 265 2.47 -2.29 14.91
CA VAL A 265 1.10 -2.59 15.27
C VAL A 265 0.72 -3.93 14.64
N GLU A 266 0.33 -4.89 15.48
CA GLU A 266 -0.14 -6.20 15.04
C GLU A 266 -1.67 -6.23 15.12
N LEU A 267 -2.34 -6.40 13.99
CA LEU A 267 -3.80 -6.49 13.93
C LEU A 267 -4.30 -7.72 14.72
N GLY A 268 -5.44 -7.56 15.38
CA GLY A 268 -6.18 -8.66 15.99
C GLY A 268 -7.37 -9.05 15.10
N LEU A 269 -7.56 -10.34 14.81
CA LEU A 269 -8.70 -10.80 14.01
C LEU A 269 -10.05 -10.53 14.69
N ASN A 270 -10.09 -10.61 16.01
CA ASN A 270 -11.30 -10.40 16.83
C ASN A 270 -10.93 -9.77 18.19
N ALA A 271 -9.87 -8.97 18.19
CA ALA A 271 -9.30 -8.37 19.38
C ALA A 271 -8.71 -7.01 19.01
N PRO A 272 -8.49 -6.12 19.98
CA PRO A 272 -7.72 -4.91 19.75
C PRO A 272 -6.36 -5.26 19.16
N ALA A 273 -5.85 -4.36 18.33
CA ALA A 273 -4.50 -4.46 17.82
C ALA A 273 -3.49 -4.34 18.97
N GLN A 274 -2.30 -4.93 18.77
CA GLN A 274 -1.23 -4.92 19.76
C GLN A 274 -0.15 -3.93 19.33
N PHE A 275 0.20 -3.01 20.23
CA PHE A 275 1.35 -2.14 20.04
C PHE A 275 2.62 -2.84 20.49
N GLY A 276 3.69 -2.75 19.71
CA GLY A 276 4.99 -3.32 20.05
C GLY A 276 6.13 -2.35 19.78
N LEU A 277 7.18 -2.42 20.59
CA LEU A 277 8.44 -1.70 20.36
C LEU A 277 9.50 -2.65 19.85
N ARG A 278 10.12 -2.31 18.72
CA ARG A 278 11.18 -3.08 18.07
C ARG A 278 12.54 -2.62 18.57
N ASP A 279 13.41 -3.55 18.93
CA ASP A 279 14.81 -3.23 19.22
C ASP A 279 15.66 -3.35 17.94
N GLU A 280 15.84 -2.21 17.25
CA GLU A 280 16.62 -2.15 16.00
C GLU A 280 18.10 -2.48 16.18
N ALA A 281 18.66 -2.23 17.36
CA ALA A 281 20.07 -2.57 17.62
C ALA A 281 20.28 -4.09 17.52
N LEU A 282 19.25 -4.87 17.87
CA LEU A 282 19.26 -6.32 17.77
C LEU A 282 18.79 -6.83 16.38
N CYS A 283 18.12 -6.00 15.58
CA CYS A 283 17.61 -6.36 14.26
C CYS A 283 18.70 -6.51 13.19
N GLN A 284 19.75 -5.69 13.23
CA GLN A 284 20.69 -5.55 12.10
C GLN A 284 21.31 -6.88 11.65
N ASN A 285 21.60 -7.77 12.60
CA ASN A 285 22.30 -9.03 12.36
C ASN A 285 21.42 -10.28 12.55
N ALA A 286 20.11 -10.12 12.78
CA ALA A 286 19.20 -11.22 13.05
C ALA A 286 18.15 -11.38 11.93
N PRO A 287 17.62 -12.60 11.71
CA PRO A 287 16.53 -12.82 10.77
C PRO A 287 15.17 -12.30 11.28
N ALA A 288 15.12 -11.87 12.54
CA ALA A 288 13.93 -11.37 13.18
C ALA A 288 14.31 -10.29 14.21
N CYS A 289 13.36 -9.42 14.49
CA CYS A 289 13.50 -8.32 15.42
C CYS A 289 12.81 -8.65 16.74
N PRO A 290 13.54 -8.67 17.88
CA PRO A 290 12.89 -8.81 19.17
C PRO A 290 11.98 -7.60 19.39
N THR A 291 10.71 -7.89 19.65
CA THR A 291 9.65 -6.91 19.80
C THR A 291 8.98 -7.11 21.15
N ARG A 292 8.94 -6.06 21.95
CA ARG A 292 8.28 -6.02 23.26
C ARG A 292 6.86 -5.51 23.08
N TYR A 293 5.87 -6.33 23.43
CA TYR A 293 4.46 -6.00 23.21
C TYR A 293 3.78 -5.43 24.45
N PHE A 294 2.84 -4.54 24.18
CA PHE A 294 2.03 -3.87 25.19
C PHE A 294 0.56 -4.24 24.99
N ALA A 295 -0.19 -4.24 26.09
CA ALA A 295 -1.63 -4.37 26.07
C ALA A 295 -2.29 -3.26 26.87
N TRP A 296 -3.49 -2.89 26.45
CA TRP A 296 -4.32 -1.94 27.17
C TRP A 296 -4.71 -2.48 28.55
N ASP A 297 -4.48 -1.67 29.58
CA ASP A 297 -5.04 -1.86 30.91
C ASP A 297 -6.09 -0.77 31.17
N ALA A 298 -7.35 -1.20 31.18
CA ALA A 298 -8.48 -0.31 31.42
C ALA A 298 -8.48 0.35 32.81
N THR A 299 -7.80 -0.26 33.79
CA THR A 299 -7.75 0.28 35.17
C THR A 299 -6.83 1.49 35.24
N SER A 300 -5.61 1.35 34.73
CA SER A 300 -4.64 2.46 34.68
C SER A 300 -4.88 3.40 33.50
N ARG A 301 -5.70 2.99 32.52
CA ARG A 301 -5.92 3.69 31.24
C ARG A 301 -4.60 3.91 30.49
N THR A 302 -3.74 2.89 30.47
CA THR A 302 -2.43 2.93 29.80
C THR A 302 -2.12 1.62 29.08
N LEU A 303 -1.16 1.66 28.16
CA LEU A 303 -0.56 0.46 27.57
C LEU A 303 0.54 -0.07 28.51
N GLN A 304 0.34 -1.27 29.03
CA GLN A 304 1.26 -1.93 29.96
C GLN A 304 2.10 -2.97 29.22
N ASP A 305 3.39 -3.02 29.56
CA ASP A 305 4.31 -4.02 29.05
C ASP A 305 3.86 -5.42 29.49
N ARG A 306 3.70 -6.33 28.54
CA ARG A 306 3.32 -7.72 28.85
C ARG A 306 4.49 -8.58 29.32
N HIS A 307 5.71 -8.04 29.25
CA HIS A 307 6.97 -8.78 29.37
C HIS A 307 7.04 -9.96 28.38
N GLU A 308 6.31 -9.83 27.26
CA GLU A 308 6.34 -10.76 26.14
C GLU A 308 7.25 -10.17 25.06
N THR A 309 8.39 -10.81 24.84
CA THR A 309 9.23 -10.54 23.68
C THR A 309 8.95 -11.59 22.62
N ARG A 310 8.46 -11.16 21.46
CA ARG A 310 8.32 -12.04 20.28
C ARG A 310 9.36 -11.65 19.25
N TRP A 311 9.81 -12.63 18.48
CA TRP A 311 10.67 -12.42 17.34
C TRP A 311 9.77 -12.13 16.15
N SER A 312 9.61 -10.85 15.85
CA SER A 312 8.85 -10.44 14.68
C SER A 312 9.72 -10.68 13.45
N PRO A 313 9.21 -11.35 12.41
CA PRO A 313 10.01 -11.62 11.23
C PRO A 313 10.55 -10.30 10.67
N ARG A 314 11.85 -10.22 10.35
CA ARG A 314 12.25 -9.32 9.27
C ARG A 314 11.51 -9.88 8.06
N ARG A 315 10.91 -9.03 7.23
CA ARG A 315 10.36 -9.46 5.94
C ARG A 315 11.54 -9.92 5.06
N ILE A 316 12.05 -11.11 5.35
CA ILE A 316 13.04 -11.80 4.55
C ILE A 316 12.21 -12.60 3.57
N VAL A 317 12.04 -12.03 2.37
CA VAL A 317 11.52 -12.70 1.18
C VAL A 317 10.16 -13.36 1.43
N ASN A 318 9.06 -12.61 1.26
CA ASN A 318 7.73 -13.24 1.30
C ASN A 318 7.55 -14.20 0.11
N ALA A 319 6.45 -14.96 0.12
CA ALA A 319 6.13 -15.93 -0.92
C ALA A 319 6.22 -15.35 -2.33
N GLU A 320 5.86 -14.08 -2.47
CA GLU A 320 5.90 -13.32 -3.72
C GLU A 320 7.35 -13.01 -4.08
N THR A 321 8.15 -12.34 -3.23
CA THR A 321 9.59 -12.11 -3.49
C THR A 321 10.35 -13.39 -3.83
N TRP A 322 9.95 -14.53 -3.24
CA TRP A 322 10.52 -15.84 -3.55
C TRP A 322 10.15 -16.34 -4.95
N LEU A 323 8.86 -16.26 -5.32
CA LEU A 323 8.39 -16.59 -6.66
C LEU A 323 8.99 -15.64 -7.70
N ASP A 324 9.20 -14.37 -7.33
CA ASP A 324 9.85 -13.34 -8.14
C ASP A 324 11.30 -13.70 -8.44
N CYS A 325 12.09 -14.00 -7.41
CA CYS A 325 13.49 -14.43 -7.61
C CYS A 325 13.58 -15.76 -8.37
N LEU A 326 12.65 -16.71 -8.16
CA LEU A 326 12.58 -17.98 -8.90
C LEU A 326 12.29 -17.76 -10.40
N ALA A 327 11.30 -16.93 -10.72
CA ALA A 327 10.90 -16.68 -12.09
C ALA A 327 11.93 -15.82 -12.83
N ALA A 328 12.48 -14.80 -12.18
CA ALA A 328 13.59 -14.00 -12.70
C ALA A 328 14.82 -14.87 -12.95
N GLY A 329 15.22 -15.71 -11.99
CA GLY A 329 16.31 -16.67 -12.15
C GLY A 329 16.10 -17.62 -13.33
N ARG A 330 14.87 -18.13 -13.53
CA ARG A 330 14.52 -18.99 -14.68
C ARG A 330 14.53 -18.23 -16.01
N ALA A 331 14.04 -17.00 -16.06
CA ALA A 331 14.04 -16.17 -17.26
C ALA A 331 15.48 -15.86 -17.71
N VAL A 332 16.33 -15.47 -16.76
CA VAL A 332 17.77 -15.26 -16.96
C VAL A 332 18.45 -16.56 -17.43
N ALA A 333 18.19 -17.68 -16.77
CA ALA A 333 18.76 -18.98 -17.16
C ALA A 333 18.40 -19.39 -18.60
N ARG A 334 17.19 -19.09 -19.07
CA ARG A 334 16.77 -19.33 -20.47
C ARG A 334 17.53 -18.46 -21.46
N GLU A 335 17.76 -17.19 -21.13
CA GLU A 335 18.52 -16.27 -21.99
C GLU A 335 20.01 -16.64 -22.06
N TYR A 336 20.62 -16.97 -20.91
CA TYR A 336 22.02 -17.39 -20.84
C TYR A 336 22.28 -18.75 -21.49
N ALA A 337 21.29 -19.65 -21.49
CA ALA A 337 21.37 -20.92 -22.22
C ALA A 337 21.53 -20.73 -23.74
N GLY A 338 21.19 -19.55 -24.28
CA GLY A 338 21.39 -19.20 -25.69
C GLY A 338 22.71 -18.52 -26.02
N LYS A 339 23.50 -18.05 -25.04
CA LYS A 339 24.58 -17.06 -25.27
C LYS A 339 26.00 -17.46 -24.80
N ARG A 340 26.21 -18.54 -24.03
CA ARG A 340 27.56 -18.94 -23.53
C ARG A 340 27.85 -20.44 -23.64
N GLY A 341 29.14 -20.81 -23.60
CA GLY A 341 29.63 -22.20 -23.63
C GLY A 341 29.29 -22.98 -22.35
N GLY A 342 29.22 -24.32 -22.46
CA GLY A 342 28.57 -25.20 -21.48
C GLY A 342 29.09 -25.15 -20.04
N ALA A 343 30.38 -24.88 -19.81
CA ALA A 343 30.97 -24.97 -18.46
C ALA A 343 30.53 -23.84 -17.50
N ASP A 344 30.37 -22.60 -17.99
CA ASP A 344 29.88 -21.49 -17.17
C ASP A 344 28.37 -21.60 -16.90
N LEU A 345 27.65 -22.20 -17.86
CA LEU A 345 26.22 -22.52 -17.72
C LEU A 345 25.99 -23.57 -16.64
N ASP A 346 26.81 -24.63 -16.60
CA ASP A 346 26.66 -25.70 -15.61
C ASP A 346 27.04 -25.22 -14.21
N ARG A 347 28.06 -24.36 -14.10
CA ARG A 347 28.43 -23.74 -12.81
C ARG A 347 27.35 -22.78 -12.30
N SER A 348 26.78 -21.95 -13.18
CA SER A 348 25.67 -21.06 -12.84
C SER A 348 24.43 -21.87 -12.42
N ARG A 349 24.07 -22.92 -13.16
CA ARG A 349 22.95 -23.82 -12.82
C ARG A 349 23.15 -24.55 -11.49
N ALA A 350 24.36 -24.98 -11.18
CA ALA A 350 24.64 -25.68 -9.93
C ALA A 350 24.55 -24.75 -8.71
N VAL A 351 25.11 -23.54 -8.81
CA VAL A 351 25.03 -22.52 -7.75
C VAL A 351 23.58 -22.07 -7.57
N GLN A 352 22.89 -21.71 -8.66
CA GLN A 352 21.47 -21.36 -8.61
C GLN A 352 20.60 -22.51 -8.11
N GLY A 353 20.86 -23.76 -8.51
CA GLY A 353 20.11 -24.92 -8.07
C GLY A 353 20.24 -25.19 -6.57
N GLY A 354 21.46 -25.08 -6.02
CA GLY A 354 21.70 -25.26 -4.58
C GLY A 354 21.08 -24.15 -3.74
N LEU A 355 21.22 -22.90 -4.17
CA LEU A 355 20.61 -21.75 -3.50
C LEU A 355 19.09 -21.77 -3.58
N LEU A 356 18.54 -22.11 -4.74
CA LEU A 356 17.09 -22.23 -4.89
C LEU A 356 16.51 -23.36 -4.01
N GLN A 357 17.27 -24.44 -3.77
CA GLN A 357 16.86 -25.51 -2.88
C GLN A 357 16.93 -25.12 -1.40
N ASP A 358 18.00 -24.44 -0.98
CA ASP A 358 18.14 -23.96 0.41
C ASP A 358 17.06 -22.94 0.77
N TYR A 359 16.79 -21.98 -0.11
CA TYR A 359 15.71 -21.03 0.09
C TYR A 359 14.31 -21.66 -0.03
N ALA A 360 14.10 -22.62 -0.94
CA ALA A 360 12.83 -23.37 -0.97
C ALA A 360 12.58 -24.08 0.37
N ALA A 361 13.61 -24.69 0.96
CA ALA A 361 13.50 -25.35 2.25
C ALA A 361 13.21 -24.38 3.39
N LYS A 362 13.85 -23.20 3.40
CA LYS A 362 13.57 -22.13 4.37
C LYS A 362 12.15 -21.58 4.23
N TYR A 363 11.70 -21.32 3.00
CA TYR A 363 10.34 -20.89 2.70
C TYR A 363 9.31 -21.96 3.11
N ASP A 364 9.51 -23.23 2.75
CA ASP A 364 8.63 -24.32 3.15
C ASP A 364 8.54 -24.49 4.68
N ALA A 365 9.58 -24.11 5.42
CA ALA A 365 9.58 -24.13 6.87
C ALA A 365 8.74 -23.01 7.51
N VAL A 366 8.52 -21.89 6.82
CA VAL A 366 7.87 -20.68 7.38
C VAL A 366 6.60 -20.24 6.65
N LYS A 367 6.30 -20.80 5.47
CA LYS A 367 5.22 -20.32 4.60
C LYS A 367 3.84 -20.42 5.27
N PRO A 368 2.97 -19.42 5.10
CA PRO A 368 1.55 -19.56 5.40
C PRO A 368 0.95 -20.70 4.58
N ARG A 369 -0.07 -21.39 5.12
CA ARG A 369 -0.84 -22.39 4.37
C ARG A 369 -1.78 -21.66 3.39
N LEU A 370 -1.27 -21.33 2.20
CA LEU A 370 -2.10 -20.85 1.10
C LEU A 370 -3.00 -21.97 0.56
N SER A 371 -4.19 -21.62 0.06
CA SER A 371 -5.00 -22.57 -0.70
C SER A 371 -4.37 -22.81 -2.08
N SER A 372 -4.68 -23.95 -2.70
CA SER A 372 -4.22 -24.26 -4.07
C SER A 372 -4.75 -23.27 -5.11
N ALA A 373 -5.89 -22.63 -4.83
CA ALA A 373 -6.48 -21.60 -5.68
C ALA A 373 -5.66 -20.30 -5.58
N ASP A 374 -5.34 -19.85 -4.36
CA ASP A 374 -4.51 -18.66 -4.14
C ASP A 374 -3.13 -18.83 -4.76
N GLU A 375 -2.53 -20.02 -4.66
CA GLU A 375 -1.24 -20.30 -5.26
C GLU A 375 -1.29 -20.23 -6.79
N THR A 376 -2.37 -20.77 -7.39
CA THR A 376 -2.60 -20.70 -8.84
C THR A 376 -2.83 -19.26 -9.32
N ASP A 377 -3.71 -18.52 -8.64
CA ASP A 377 -4.04 -17.14 -8.97
C ASP A 377 -2.82 -16.23 -8.88
N ARG A 378 -1.99 -16.42 -7.85
CA ARG A 378 -0.71 -15.70 -7.72
C ARG A 378 0.23 -16.04 -8.87
N LYS A 379 0.42 -17.31 -9.21
CA LYS A 379 1.26 -17.73 -10.36
C LYS A 379 0.79 -17.09 -11.67
N LEU A 380 -0.52 -16.97 -11.89
CA LEU A 380 -1.11 -16.39 -13.10
C LEU A 380 -1.07 -14.86 -13.13
N ALA A 381 -1.30 -14.19 -12.00
CA ALA A 381 -1.13 -12.74 -11.87
C ALA A 381 0.34 -12.37 -12.12
N PHE A 382 1.23 -13.17 -11.53
CA PHE A 382 2.66 -13.01 -11.67
C PHE A 382 3.15 -13.26 -13.10
N ALA A 383 2.78 -14.37 -13.74
CA ALA A 383 3.18 -14.64 -15.12
C ALA A 383 2.80 -13.50 -16.09
N ARG A 384 1.62 -12.89 -15.88
CA ARG A 384 1.15 -11.75 -16.70
C ARG A 384 1.93 -10.46 -16.45
N ARG A 385 2.45 -10.24 -15.23
CA ARG A 385 3.26 -9.05 -14.91
C ARG A 385 4.56 -8.98 -15.72
N TYR A 386 5.15 -10.12 -16.10
CA TYR A 386 6.44 -10.17 -16.84
C TYR A 386 6.28 -10.39 -18.35
N ASP A 387 5.04 -10.41 -18.86
CA ASP A 387 4.81 -10.33 -20.31
C ASP A 387 5.04 -8.89 -20.84
N GLU A 388 5.09 -7.90 -19.94
CA GLU A 388 5.41 -6.50 -20.25
C GLU A 388 6.93 -6.24 -20.25
N PRO A 389 7.51 -5.70 -21.34
CA PRO A 389 8.96 -5.49 -21.47
C PRO A 389 9.59 -4.61 -20.38
N GLN A 390 8.84 -3.64 -19.84
CA GLN A 390 9.31 -2.71 -18.82
C GLN A 390 9.42 -3.38 -17.45
N GLU A 391 8.47 -4.24 -17.08
CA GLU A 391 8.54 -5.04 -15.85
C GLU A 391 9.66 -6.09 -15.92
N LEU A 392 9.92 -6.65 -17.11
CA LEU A 392 11.09 -7.49 -17.35
C LEU A 392 12.41 -6.72 -17.16
N GLU A 393 12.46 -5.44 -17.53
CA GLU A 393 13.64 -4.58 -17.33
C GLU A 393 13.81 -4.17 -15.85
N ALA A 394 12.73 -3.86 -15.14
CA ALA A 394 12.74 -3.67 -13.69
C ALA A 394 13.14 -4.96 -12.95
N ALA A 395 12.72 -6.13 -13.43
CA ALA A 395 13.17 -7.43 -12.91
C ALA A 395 14.66 -7.66 -13.13
N ARG A 396 15.20 -7.24 -14.29
CA ARG A 396 16.65 -7.30 -14.58
C ARG A 396 17.44 -6.41 -13.65
N TRP A 397 16.91 -5.25 -13.28
CA TRP A 397 17.52 -4.38 -12.27
C TRP A 397 17.44 -5.00 -10.86
N ARG A 398 16.29 -5.57 -10.47
CA ARG A 398 16.10 -6.34 -9.22
C ARG A 398 17.00 -7.59 -9.12
N ASN A 399 17.51 -8.09 -10.26
CA ASN A 399 18.44 -9.20 -10.32
C ASN A 399 19.74 -8.92 -9.54
N ASP A 400 20.15 -7.66 -9.37
CA ASP A 400 21.27 -7.32 -8.48
C ASP A 400 20.96 -7.63 -7.01
N LEU A 401 19.70 -7.53 -6.58
CA LEU A 401 19.28 -7.88 -5.22
C LEU A 401 19.06 -9.40 -5.05
N CYS A 402 18.39 -10.06 -6.00
CA CYS A 402 18.20 -11.52 -5.95
C CYS A 402 19.53 -12.28 -6.09
N VAL A 403 20.54 -11.75 -6.80
CA VAL A 403 21.91 -12.33 -6.89
C VAL A 403 22.78 -11.95 -5.69
N THR A 404 22.42 -10.93 -4.91
CA THR A 404 23.08 -10.64 -3.63
C THR A 404 22.49 -11.47 -2.48
N LEU A 405 21.20 -11.82 -2.58
CA LEU A 405 20.50 -12.70 -1.65
C LEU A 405 20.69 -14.20 -1.96
N LEU A 406 20.94 -14.57 -3.22
CA LEU A 406 21.36 -15.92 -3.62
C LEU A 406 22.89 -15.97 -3.70
#